data_AF-A0A090WLH5-F1
#
_entry.id   AF-A0A090WLH5-F1
#
_cell.length_a   1.000
_cell.length_b   1.000
_cell.length_c   1.000
_cell.angle_alpha   90.00
_cell.angle_beta   90.00
_cell.angle_gamma   90.00
#
_symmetry.space_group_name_H-M   'P 1'
#
loop_
_entity.id
_entity.type
_entity.pdbx_description
1 polymer ?
#
loop_
_entity_poly.entity_id
_entity_poly.type
_entity_poly.pdbx_seq_one_letter_code
_entity_poly.pdbx_strand_id
1 'polypeptide(L)'
;MADKLIVKSFLQELKQIIKVWGIFFSNRPKNSIQHLADLGITAKKREEIILNLEVEDYSEGPLEETQQGGTEMWVFGKTIKKEQVYTISCLKLL
;
A
#
# COMPACT_ATOMS: atom_id res chain seq x y z
N MET A 1 0.90 0.00 17.75
CA MET A 1 1.45 -0.89 16.70
C MET A 1 0.61 -2.15 16.69
N ALA A 2 0.07 -2.54 15.53
CA ALA A 2 -0.76 -3.74 15.40
C ALA A 2 0.07 -5.01 15.64
N ASP A 3 -0.58 -6.07 16.12
CA ASP A 3 0.06 -7.38 16.26
C ASP A 3 0.41 -7.98 14.89
N LYS A 4 1.55 -8.70 14.81
CA LYS A 4 2.04 -9.30 13.56
C LYS A 4 1.02 -10.23 12.89
N LEU A 5 0.21 -10.95 13.67
CA LEU A 5 -0.85 -11.80 13.13
C LEU A 5 -1.96 -10.99 12.48
N ILE A 6 -2.30 -9.83 13.03
CA ILE A 6 -3.30 -8.91 12.46
C ILE A 6 -2.76 -8.34 11.14
N VAL A 7 -1.51 -7.85 11.12
CA VAL A 7 -0.86 -7.36 9.91
C VAL A 7 -0.83 -8.44 8.81
N LYS A 8 -0.48 -9.69 9.19
CA LYS A 8 -0.46 -10.83 8.27
C LYS A 8 -1.85 -11.12 7.69
N SER A 9 -2.88 -11.13 8.53
CA SER A 9 -4.27 -11.36 8.12
C SER A 9 -4.74 -10.27 7.14
N PHE A 10 -4.49 -9.00 7.47
CA PHE A 10 -4.78 -7.87 6.60
C PHE A 10 -4.08 -8.00 5.23
N LEU A 11 -2.78 -8.31 5.21
CA LEU A 11 -2.04 -8.49 3.96
C LEU A 11 -2.59 -9.65 3.12
N GLN A 12 -3.02 -10.75 3.75
CA GLN A 12 -3.64 -11.85 3.04
C GLN A 12 -4.95 -11.42 2.38
N GLU A 13 -5.82 -10.74 3.11
CA GLU A 13 -7.09 -10.22 2.61
C GLU A 13 -6.88 -9.20 1.48
N LEU A 14 -6.01 -8.21 1.69
CA LEU A 14 -5.67 -7.19 0.69
C LEU A 14 -5.21 -7.82 -0.62
N LYS A 15 -4.30 -8.80 -0.55
CA LYS A 15 -3.77 -9.48 -1.75
C LYS A 15 -4.85 -10.26 -2.49
N GLN A 16 -5.84 -10.84 -1.79
CA GLN A 16 -6.96 -11.51 -2.45
C GLN A 16 -7.88 -10.49 -3.13
N ILE A 17 -8.21 -9.38 -2.46
CA ILE A 17 -9.04 -8.32 -3.03
C ILE A 17 -8.40 -7.77 -4.31
N ILE A 18 -7.10 -7.45 -4.28
CA ILE A 18 -6.39 -6.92 -5.46
C ILE A 18 -6.42 -7.91 -6.62
N LYS A 19 -6.25 -9.22 -6.37
CA LYS A 19 -6.27 -10.24 -7.43
C LYS A 19 -7.64 -10.37 -8.10
N VAL A 20 -8.72 -10.15 -7.36
CA VAL A 20 -10.09 -10.32 -7.86
C VAL A 20 -10.62 -9.02 -8.48
N TRP A 21 -10.38 -7.88 -7.81
CA TRP A 21 -11.02 -6.60 -8.12
C TRP A 21 -10.06 -5.56 -8.70
N GLY A 22 -8.75 -5.82 -8.65
CA GLY A 22 -7.71 -4.85 -8.99
C GLY A 22 -7.48 -3.84 -7.87
N ILE A 23 -6.71 -2.79 -8.20
CA ILE A 23 -6.36 -1.72 -7.27
C ILE A 23 -6.58 -0.35 -7.92
N PHE A 24 -7.13 0.58 -7.14
CA PHE A 24 -7.24 1.98 -7.53
C PHE A 24 -6.19 2.82 -6.80
N PHE A 25 -5.50 3.69 -7.54
CA PHE A 25 -4.52 4.61 -6.98
C PHE A 25 -5.12 6.01 -6.90
N SER A 26 -5.18 6.58 -5.70
CA SER A 26 -5.63 7.96 -5.52
C SER A 26 -4.72 8.95 -6.24
N ASN A 27 -5.31 9.96 -6.88
CA ASN A 27 -4.57 10.98 -7.61
C ASN A 27 -4.02 12.05 -6.65
N ARG A 28 -2.92 11.73 -5.96
CA ARG A 28 -2.19 12.67 -5.10
C ARG A 28 -0.98 13.24 -5.87
N PRO A 29 -0.46 14.43 -5.53
CA PRO A 29 0.73 14.99 -6.18
C PRO A 29 1.95 14.05 -6.15
N LYS A 30 2.14 13.32 -5.04
CA LYS A 30 3.19 12.28 -4.88
C LYS A 30 2.91 11.00 -5.68
N ASN A 31 1.69 10.83 -6.19
CA ASN A 31 1.30 9.78 -7.12
C ASN A 31 1.23 10.29 -8.56
N SER A 32 1.78 11.50 -8.83
CA SER A 32 1.82 12.02 -10.20
C SER A 32 2.58 11.06 -11.10
N ILE A 33 2.10 10.94 -12.33
CA ILE A 33 2.70 10.07 -13.35
C ILE A 33 4.18 10.40 -13.52
N GLN A 34 4.54 11.69 -13.49
CA GLN A 34 5.93 12.14 -13.62
C GLN A 34 6.81 11.64 -12.47
N HIS A 35 6.40 11.81 -11.21
CA HIS A 35 7.20 11.37 -10.06
C HIS A 35 7.39 9.85 -10.06
N LEU A 36 6.33 9.09 -10.39
CA LEU A 36 6.42 7.63 -10.49
C LEU A 36 7.26 7.18 -11.69
N ALA A 37 7.19 7.88 -12.82
CA ALA A 37 8.00 7.61 -13.99
C ALA A 37 9.49 7.87 -13.72
N ASP A 38 9.84 8.95 -13.02
CA ASP A 38 11.22 9.27 -12.62
C ASP A 38 11.81 8.16 -11.71
N LEU A 39 10.97 7.50 -10.92
CA LEU A 39 11.36 6.34 -10.10
C LEU A 39 11.39 5.01 -10.88
N GLY A 40 10.91 5.00 -12.13
CA GLY A 40 10.74 3.81 -12.96
C GLY A 40 9.59 2.90 -12.49
N ILE A 41 8.59 3.48 -11.83
CA ILE A 41 7.46 2.78 -11.21
C ILE A 41 6.24 2.92 -12.14
N THR A 42 5.88 1.82 -12.80
CA THR A 42 4.65 1.73 -13.59
C THR A 42 3.44 1.36 -12.72
N ALA A 43 2.21 1.47 -13.26
CA ALA A 43 1.02 0.97 -12.57
C ALA A 43 1.15 -0.51 -12.20
N LYS A 44 1.59 -1.36 -13.14
CA LYS A 44 1.87 -2.78 -12.90
C LYS A 44 2.94 -2.97 -11.81
N LYS A 45 4.00 -2.15 -11.81
CA LYS A 45 5.04 -2.23 -10.79
C LYS A 45 4.51 -1.93 -9.40
N ARG A 46 3.60 -0.96 -9.26
CA ARG A 46 2.96 -0.64 -7.96
C ARG A 46 2.12 -1.80 -7.45
N GLU A 47 1.35 -2.42 -8.33
CA GLU A 47 0.58 -3.62 -7.98
C GLU A 47 1.52 -4.75 -7.52
N GLU A 48 2.58 -5.03 -8.27
CA GLU A 48 3.61 -6.02 -7.88
C GLU A 48 4.24 -5.70 -6.51
N ILE A 49 4.55 -4.43 -6.23
CA ILE A 49 5.11 -3.99 -4.96
C ILE A 49 4.13 -4.31 -3.81
N ILE A 50 2.85 -3.98 -3.98
CA ILE A 50 1.81 -4.19 -2.95
C ILE A 50 1.54 -5.68 -2.74
N LEU A 51 1.50 -6.47 -3.82
CA LEU A 51 1.34 -7.93 -3.73
C LEU A 51 2.52 -8.61 -3.04
N ASN A 52 3.71 -8.00 -3.07
CA ASN A 52 4.94 -8.47 -2.41
C ASN A 52 5.21 -7.79 -1.05
N LEU A 53 4.23 -7.10 -0.45
CA LEU A 53 4.37 -6.61 0.92
C LEU A 53 4.44 -7.77 1.92
N GLU A 54 5.36 -7.64 2.87
CA GLU A 54 5.56 -8.57 3.98
C GLU A 54 5.23 -7.90 5.31
N VAL A 55 5.15 -8.68 6.40
CA VAL A 55 4.83 -8.15 7.73
C VAL A 55 5.92 -7.18 8.20
N GLU A 56 7.14 -7.39 7.74
CA GLU A 56 8.33 -6.59 8.01
C GLU A 56 8.30 -5.22 7.33
N ASP A 57 7.52 -5.08 6.24
CA ASP A 57 7.32 -3.79 5.57
C ASP A 57 6.30 -2.91 6.32
N TYR A 58 5.62 -3.42 7.35
CA TYR A 58 4.60 -2.67 8.10
C TYR A 58 5.23 -1.58 8.96
N SER A 59 4.70 -0.36 8.82
CA SER A 59 5.13 0.81 9.57
C SER A 59 4.10 1.22 10.61
N GLU A 60 2.83 1.38 10.21
CA GLU A 60 1.80 1.96 11.07
C GLU A 60 0.38 1.52 10.65
N GLY A 61 -0.56 1.48 11.60
CA GLY A 61 -1.97 1.13 11.39
C GLY A 61 -2.53 0.12 12.39
N PRO A 62 -3.81 -0.26 12.30
CA PRO A 62 -4.84 0.47 11.54
C PRO A 62 -4.99 1.89 12.09
N LEU A 63 -5.03 2.87 11.19
CA LEU A 63 -5.35 4.26 11.51
C LEU A 63 -6.80 4.52 11.09
N GLU A 64 -7.49 5.36 11.85
CA GLU A 64 -8.81 5.84 11.44
C GLU A 64 -8.68 6.64 10.13
N GLU A 65 -9.45 6.26 9.12
CA GLU A 65 -9.55 7.04 7.88
C GLU A 65 -10.72 8.03 7.97
N THR A 66 -10.42 9.32 7.87
CA THR A 66 -11.43 10.39 8.02
C THR A 66 -11.68 11.20 6.73
N GLN A 67 -10.91 10.97 5.65
CA GLN A 67 -10.89 11.83 4.46
C GLN A 67 -11.41 11.14 3.18
N GLN A 68 -11.37 9.82 3.09
CA GLN A 68 -11.66 9.05 1.86
C GLN A 68 -12.84 8.07 2.02
N GLY A 69 -13.56 8.09 3.14
CA GLY A 69 -14.73 7.23 3.37
C GLY A 69 -14.41 5.73 3.52
N GLY A 70 -13.14 5.38 3.71
CA GLY A 70 -12.73 4.04 4.14
C GLY A 70 -12.84 3.90 5.66
N THR A 71 -12.69 2.67 6.16
CA THR A 71 -12.69 2.42 7.62
C THR A 71 -11.33 2.57 8.23
N GLU A 72 -10.31 2.05 7.55
CA GLU A 72 -8.97 1.93 8.10
C GLU A 72 -7.91 2.19 7.04
N MET A 73 -6.85 2.90 7.45
CA MET A 73 -5.63 3.10 6.69
C MET A 73 -4.47 2.30 7.30
N TRP A 74 -3.73 1.62 6.44
CA TRP A 74 -2.54 0.85 6.80
C TRP A 74 -1.33 1.38 6.02
N VAL A 75 -0.22 1.63 6.71
CA VAL A 75 1.00 2.22 6.15
C VAL A 75 2.12 1.19 6.12
N PHE A 76 2.69 0.99 4.93
CA PHE A 76 3.84 0.14 4.70
C PHE A 76 4.98 0.94 4.07
N GLY A 77 6.21 0.63 4.46
CA GLY A 77 7.42 1.16 3.83
C GLY A 77 8.18 0.04 3.15
N LYS A 78 8.37 0.15 1.82
CA LYS A 78 9.16 -0.83 1.05
C LYS A 78 10.40 -0.20 0.46
N THR A 79 11.55 -0.80 0.67
CA THR A 79 12.79 -0.35 0.04
C THR A 79 12.84 -0.76 -1.43
N ILE A 80 12.95 0.23 -2.31
CA ILE A 80 13.08 0.08 -3.75
C ILE A 80 14.45 0.64 -4.15
N LYS A 81 15.24 -0.11 -4.93
CA LYS A 81 16.57 0.31 -5.43
C LYS A 81 17.54 0.78 -4.31
N LYS A 82 17.86 -0.13 -3.39
CA LYS A 82 18.91 -0.04 -2.34
C LYS A 82 18.86 1.15 -1.36
N GLU A 83 18.14 2.24 -1.64
CA GLU A 83 18.17 3.45 -0.80
C GLU A 83 16.83 4.20 -0.70
N GLN A 84 15.84 3.90 -1.55
CA GLN A 84 14.57 4.65 -1.55
C GLN A 84 13.47 3.88 -0.84
N VAL A 85 12.90 4.48 0.21
CA VAL A 85 11.72 3.94 0.89
C VAL A 85 10.47 4.45 0.17
N TYR A 86 9.68 3.52 -0.35
CA TYR A 86 8.38 3.79 -0.96
C TYR A 86 7.28 3.52 0.06
N THR A 87 6.53 4.57 0.42
CA THR A 87 5.44 4.49 1.39
C THR A 87 4.13 4.18 0.68
N ILE A 88 3.43 3.16 1.16
CA ILE A 88 2.14 2.68 0.65
C ILE A 88 1.11 2.85 1.73
N SER A 89 0.03 3.56 1.42
CA SER A 89 -1.15 3.65 2.27
C SER A 89 -2.28 2.86 1.63
N CYS A 90 -2.72 1.79 2.29
CA CYS A 90 -3.83 0.96 1.84
C CYS A 90 -5.09 1.33 2.63
N LEU A 91 -6.17 1.56 1.90
CA LEU A 91 -7.48 1.86 2.45
C LEU A 91 -8.39 0.65 2.30
N LYS A 92 -8.98 0.19 3.41
CA LYS A 92 -10.04 -0.80 3.37
C LYS A 92 -11.37 -0.07 3.16
N LEU A 93 -12.02 -0.35 2.04
CA LEU A 93 -13.39 0.09 1.76
C LEU A 93 -14.35 -0.97 2.31
N LEU A 94 -15.43 -0.54 2.96
CA LEU A 94 -16.48 -1.40 3.53
C LEU A 94 -17.25 -2.17 2.45
#